data_AF-A0A9P1ANE1-F1
#
_entry.id   AF-A0A9P1ANE1-F1
#
_cell.length_a   1.000
_cell.length_b   1.000
_cell.length_c   1.000
_cell.angle_alpha   90.00
_cell.angle_beta   90.00
_cell.angle_gamma   90.00
#
_symmetry.space_group_name_H-M   'P 1'
#
loop_
_entity.id
_entity.type
_entity.pdbx_description
1 polymer ?
#
loop_
_entity_poly.entity_id
_entity_poly.type
_entity_poly.pdbx_seq_one_letter_code
_entity_poly.pdbx_strand_id
1 'polypeptide(L)'
;MLLGYQGKKYYGMQLQKDLPTIESNLLDAMQRAGWITKEQKEKPFDFFFQRAARTDKAVSAARQMCGMQLPRDDAKYQAEGAAILNDLLPEDIRVFGMRRTTNFFHPQKQCDYRTYSYTCPTFVFAKPTELTNGSFRITKETLAEVNDILSIYRGTHNFFNYTAKRAYDDMSSNRYIVSFECKEPFLFRDEFRNEDVEFVQIVIKGQSFVLHQIRKMVGMVITVIRELQLKSAIQRSFEGQRMDIPMAPGLGLLLEKTHYDSYDKKNEKTHESLSDWGEIIEKEVDRTKFELITKDMLQTELLTQGMLKWLADLVNHDFTVNPEAEAPETKTFVTMAAACAAKAAKEQEQAPEAPEAEENAPETSKDPIAAAL
;
A
#
# COMPACT_ATOMS: atom_id res chain seq x y z
N MET A 1 18.77 15.14 -8.55
CA MET A 1 19.55 14.09 -7.88
C MET A 1 18.84 12.76 -8.07
N LEU A 2 19.51 11.78 -8.68
CA LEU A 2 19.06 10.41 -8.86
C LEU A 2 19.65 9.54 -7.76
N LEU A 3 18.82 8.73 -7.11
CA LEU A 3 19.25 7.87 -6.01
C LEU A 3 18.45 6.56 -5.97
N GLY A 4 19.05 5.54 -5.34
CA GLY A 4 18.44 4.27 -4.99
C GLY A 4 18.66 3.96 -3.51
N TYR A 5 17.78 3.16 -2.92
CA TYR A 5 17.86 2.77 -1.52
C TYR A 5 17.08 1.49 -1.21
N GLN A 6 17.53 0.78 -0.19
CA GLN A 6 16.82 -0.33 0.44
C GLN A 6 15.94 0.20 1.57
N GLY A 7 14.62 0.08 1.44
CA GLY A 7 13.67 0.70 2.38
C GLY A 7 13.59 0.03 3.75
N LYS A 8 14.08 -1.20 3.90
CA LYS A 8 13.83 -2.13 5.03
C LYS A 8 14.01 -1.51 6.43
N LYS A 9 15.02 -0.66 6.62
CA LYS A 9 15.35 -0.02 7.91
C LYS A 9 14.67 1.34 8.13
N TYR A 10 13.87 1.80 7.16
CA TYR A 10 13.38 3.17 7.10
C TYR A 10 11.85 3.25 7.14
N TYR A 11 11.35 4.32 7.74
CA TYR A 11 9.92 4.65 7.82
C TYR A 11 9.45 5.40 6.57
N GLY A 12 9.99 5.03 5.41
CA GLY A 12 9.68 5.61 4.10
C GLY A 12 10.63 6.72 3.67
N MET A 13 10.30 7.35 2.54
CA MET A 13 11.10 8.42 1.96
C MET A 13 11.05 9.71 2.79
N GLN A 14 9.84 10.18 3.08
CA GLN A 14 9.60 11.54 3.58
C GLN A 14 10.05 11.70 5.02
N LEU A 15 10.67 12.84 5.36
CA LEU A 15 11.03 13.20 6.72
C LEU A 15 9.85 13.07 7.70
N GLN A 16 10.08 12.37 8.80
CA GLN A 16 9.15 12.20 9.91
C GLN A 16 9.89 12.49 11.22
N LYS A 17 9.16 12.95 12.22
CA LYS A 17 9.73 13.27 13.53
C LYS A 17 10.20 11.98 14.21
N ASP A 18 11.43 11.98 14.73
CA ASP A 18 12.01 10.91 15.55
C ASP A 18 12.08 9.52 14.90
N LEU A 19 11.98 9.43 13.56
CA LEU A 19 12.04 8.17 12.82
C LEU A 19 13.11 8.24 11.74
N PRO A 20 13.87 7.14 11.50
CA PRO A 20 14.84 7.09 10.42
C PRO A 20 14.10 7.04 9.08
N THR A 21 14.37 8.03 8.22
CA THR A 21 13.83 8.11 6.86
C THR A 21 14.95 8.34 5.86
N ILE A 22 14.69 8.07 4.58
CA ILE A 22 15.68 8.32 3.52
C ILE A 22 16.05 9.81 3.49
N GLU A 23 15.06 10.70 3.56
CA GLU A 23 15.30 12.15 3.61
C GLU A 23 16.13 12.57 4.82
N SER A 24 15.90 12.00 6.00
CA SER A 24 16.70 12.36 7.18
C SER A 24 18.20 12.12 6.97
N ASN A 25 18.57 11.02 6.30
CA ASN A 25 19.96 10.69 6.00
C ASN A 25 20.53 11.56 4.88
N LEU A 26 19.75 11.84 3.84
CA LEU A 26 20.15 12.76 2.76
C LEU A 26 20.42 14.16 3.29
N LEU A 27 19.53 14.69 4.14
CA LEU A 27 19.67 16.02 4.71
C LEU A 27 20.86 16.10 5.68
N ASP A 28 21.12 15.04 6.46
CA ASP A 28 22.31 14.96 7.30
C ASP A 28 23.61 14.96 6.48
N ALA A 29 23.67 14.15 5.42
CA ALA A 29 24.81 14.11 4.50
C ALA A 29 25.03 15.47 3.81
N MET A 30 23.98 16.13 3.33
CA MET A 30 24.07 17.46 2.71
C MET A 30 24.56 18.53 3.70
N GLN A 31 24.10 18.47 4.95
CA GLN A 31 24.56 19.39 6.00
C GLN A 31 26.06 19.17 6.30
N ARG A 32 26.48 17.91 6.45
CA ARG A 32 27.89 17.53 6.70
C ARG A 32 28.80 17.89 5.52
N ALA A 33 28.28 17.85 4.29
CA ALA A 33 28.97 18.31 3.10
C ALA A 33 29.02 19.85 2.97
N GLY A 34 28.35 20.59 3.85
CA GLY A 34 28.29 22.05 3.84
C GLY A 34 27.40 22.63 2.75
N TRP A 35 26.49 21.84 2.17
CA TRP A 35 25.62 22.28 1.07
C TRP A 35 24.35 22.99 1.56
N ILE A 36 23.94 22.71 2.80
CA ILE A 36 22.78 23.31 3.45
C ILE A 36 23.12 23.70 4.89
N THR A 37 22.40 24.69 5.42
CA THR A 37 22.52 25.11 6.82
C THR A 37 21.76 24.17 7.76
N LYS A 38 21.98 24.34 9.08
CA LYS A 38 21.23 23.59 10.09
C LYS A 38 19.73 23.92 10.03
N GLU A 39 19.38 25.18 9.79
CA GLU A 39 18.00 25.64 9.65
C GLU A 39 17.32 25.02 8.43
N GLN A 40 18.03 24.92 7.29
CA GLN A 40 17.53 24.29 6.08
C GLN A 40 17.30 22.78 6.25
N LYS A 41 18.10 22.09 7.08
CA LYS A 41 17.85 20.69 7.45
C LYS A 41 16.54 20.53 8.22
N GLU A 42 16.26 21.43 9.17
CA GLU A 42 15.00 21.41 9.94
C GLU A 42 13.80 21.82 9.09
N LYS A 43 14.00 22.67 8.08
CA LYS A 43 12.98 23.15 7.15
C LYS A 43 13.39 22.91 5.70
N PRO A 44 13.25 21.68 5.17
CA PRO A 44 13.68 21.37 3.80
C PRO A 44 12.95 22.18 2.71
N PHE A 45 11.82 22.79 3.04
CA PHE A 45 11.11 23.71 2.16
C PHE A 45 11.92 24.98 1.85
N ASP A 46 12.78 25.44 2.77
CA ASP A 46 13.54 26.69 2.64
C ASP A 46 14.58 26.64 1.52
N PHE A 47 14.95 25.44 1.07
CA PHE A 47 15.80 25.21 -0.10
C PHE A 47 15.10 24.37 -1.18
N PHE A 48 13.77 24.39 -1.19
CA PHE A 48 12.92 23.75 -2.19
C PHE A 48 13.13 22.24 -2.35
N PHE A 49 13.49 21.54 -1.27
CA PHE A 49 13.67 20.10 -1.33
C PHE A 49 12.34 19.38 -1.60
N GLN A 50 12.31 18.66 -2.72
CA GLN A 50 11.16 17.89 -3.20
C GLN A 50 11.60 16.52 -3.70
N ARG A 51 10.68 15.57 -3.67
CA ARG A 51 10.84 14.17 -4.09
C ARG A 51 9.82 13.81 -5.16
N ALA A 52 10.16 12.89 -6.04
CA ALA A 52 9.29 12.43 -7.12
C ALA A 52 8.21 11.47 -6.62
N ALA A 53 8.57 10.57 -5.71
CA ALA A 53 7.66 9.60 -5.09
C ALA A 53 7.80 9.62 -3.56
N ARG A 54 6.68 9.44 -2.85
CA ARG A 54 6.69 9.14 -1.41
C ARG A 54 6.52 7.63 -1.30
N THR A 55 7.60 6.92 -0.99
CA THR A 55 7.55 5.48 -0.73
C THR A 55 7.12 5.25 0.71
N ASP A 56 6.28 4.23 0.91
CA ASP A 56 5.81 3.82 2.23
C ASP A 56 6.96 3.19 3.05
N LYS A 57 6.69 2.93 4.33
CA LYS A 57 7.61 2.21 5.21
C LYS A 57 8.09 0.91 4.56
N ALA A 58 9.38 0.62 4.67
CA ALA A 58 10.04 -0.56 4.12
C ALA A 58 10.09 -0.68 2.58
N VAL A 59 9.49 0.25 1.82
CA VAL A 59 9.49 0.20 0.35
C VAL A 59 10.81 0.74 -0.21
N SER A 60 11.44 -0.03 -1.10
CA SER A 60 12.71 0.30 -1.74
C SER A 60 12.51 1.10 -3.03
N ALA A 61 13.56 1.76 -3.50
CA ALA A 61 13.58 2.44 -4.80
C ALA A 61 14.90 2.19 -5.51
N ALA A 62 14.84 1.85 -6.80
CA ALA A 62 16.02 1.81 -7.65
C ALA A 62 16.34 3.19 -8.22
N ARG A 63 15.32 3.99 -8.54
CA ARG A 63 15.47 5.29 -9.21
C ARG A 63 14.49 6.33 -8.68
N GLN A 64 14.70 6.73 -7.44
CA GLN A 64 14.04 7.91 -6.88
C GLN A 64 14.69 9.18 -7.44
N MET A 65 13.89 10.23 -7.61
CA MET A 65 14.36 11.53 -8.03
C MET A 65 14.05 12.59 -6.98
N CYS A 66 15.04 13.41 -6.66
CA CYS A 66 14.90 14.57 -5.79
C CYS A 66 15.38 15.85 -6.47
N GLY A 67 14.69 16.94 -6.20
CA GLY A 67 14.99 18.29 -6.67
C GLY A 67 15.15 19.23 -5.48
N MET A 68 16.07 20.17 -5.58
CA MET A 68 16.43 21.10 -4.51
C MET A 68 17.22 22.28 -5.08
N GLN A 69 17.34 23.37 -4.33
CA GLN A 69 18.21 24.50 -4.66
C GLN A 69 19.42 24.49 -3.74
N LEU A 70 20.62 24.53 -4.32
CA LEU A 70 21.90 24.52 -3.61
C LEU A 70 22.73 25.76 -3.99
N PRO A 71 23.75 26.15 -3.20
CA PRO A 71 24.73 27.15 -3.58
C PRO A 71 25.34 26.83 -4.94
N ARG A 72 25.56 27.84 -5.79
CA ARG A 72 25.95 27.63 -7.19
C ARG A 72 27.35 27.02 -7.31
N ASP A 73 27.38 25.73 -7.64
CA ASP A 73 28.61 24.96 -7.90
C ASP A 73 28.31 23.76 -8.83
N ASP A 74 27.67 24.05 -9.96
CA ASP A 74 27.10 23.05 -10.88
C ASP A 74 28.12 21.99 -11.30
N ALA A 75 29.34 22.41 -11.62
CA ALA A 75 30.41 21.53 -12.08
C ALA A 75 30.81 20.52 -11.00
N LYS A 76 30.91 20.96 -9.74
CA LYS A 76 31.24 20.09 -8.61
C LYS A 76 30.12 19.11 -8.31
N TYR A 77 28.86 19.54 -8.26
CA TYR A 77 27.76 18.62 -7.99
C TYR A 77 27.64 17.55 -9.06
N GLN A 78 27.84 17.91 -10.33
CA GLN A 78 27.76 16.99 -11.45
C GLN A 78 28.92 15.99 -11.49
N ALA A 79 30.15 16.44 -11.22
CA ALA A 79 31.33 15.58 -11.27
C ALA A 79 31.51 14.74 -9.99
N GLU A 80 31.32 15.33 -8.82
CA GLU A 80 31.73 14.76 -7.53
C GLU A 80 30.58 14.62 -6.52
N GLY A 81 29.44 15.28 -6.75
CA GLY A 81 28.36 15.37 -5.75
C GLY A 81 27.83 14.02 -5.31
N ALA A 82 27.70 13.06 -6.22
CA ALA A 82 27.29 11.70 -5.90
C ALA A 82 28.28 11.00 -4.96
N ALA A 83 29.58 11.09 -5.25
CA ALA A 83 30.64 10.49 -4.43
C ALA A 83 30.69 11.11 -3.03
N ILE A 84 30.67 12.46 -2.95
CA ILE A 84 30.68 13.20 -1.67
C ILE A 84 29.51 12.76 -0.78
N LEU A 85 28.30 12.62 -1.33
CA LEU A 85 27.15 12.16 -0.54
C LEU A 85 27.30 10.68 -0.15
N ASN A 86 27.75 9.83 -1.06
CA ASN A 86 27.89 8.40 -0.77
C ASN A 86 28.91 8.10 0.33
N ASP A 87 29.97 8.93 0.49
CA ASP A 87 30.93 8.83 1.59
C ASP A 87 30.31 9.17 2.97
N LEU A 88 29.21 9.92 2.98
CA LEU A 88 28.52 10.38 4.18
C LEU A 88 27.24 9.58 4.47
N LEU A 89 26.73 8.87 3.48
CA LEU A 89 25.50 8.09 3.53
C LEU A 89 25.76 6.63 3.98
N PRO A 90 24.76 5.99 4.61
CA PRO A 90 24.84 4.57 4.90
C PRO A 90 24.86 3.73 3.61
N GLU A 91 25.31 2.47 3.72
CA GLU A 91 25.47 1.59 2.55
C GLU A 91 24.18 1.28 1.80
N ASP A 92 23.04 1.40 2.48
CA ASP A 92 21.72 1.13 1.96
C ASP A 92 21.05 2.33 1.26
N ILE A 93 21.78 3.44 1.08
CA ILE A 93 21.38 4.60 0.27
C ILE A 93 22.53 4.95 -0.69
N ARG A 94 22.21 5.06 -1.98
CA ARG A 94 23.18 5.38 -3.04
C ARG A 94 22.67 6.50 -3.91
N VAL A 95 23.45 7.56 -4.03
CA VAL A 95 23.26 8.63 -5.01
C VAL A 95 24.05 8.25 -6.27
N PHE A 96 23.36 8.22 -7.41
CA PHE A 96 23.95 7.85 -8.69
C PHE A 96 24.41 9.05 -9.50
N GLY A 97 23.76 10.20 -9.33
CA GLY A 97 24.11 11.40 -10.08
C GLY A 97 23.32 12.62 -9.71
N MET A 98 23.87 13.78 -10.06
CA MET A 98 23.23 15.08 -9.91
C MET A 98 23.33 15.83 -11.24
N ARG A 99 22.24 16.51 -11.60
CA ARG A 99 22.13 17.32 -12.81
C ARG A 99 21.45 18.62 -12.47
N ARG A 100 21.89 19.69 -13.13
CA ARG A 100 21.23 20.98 -13.07
C ARG A 100 19.90 20.92 -13.82
N THR A 101 18.89 21.57 -13.28
CA THR A 101 17.55 21.71 -13.87
C THR A 101 17.15 23.18 -13.97
N THR A 102 16.01 23.44 -14.61
CA THR A 102 15.37 24.77 -14.56
C THR A 102 15.06 25.19 -13.11
N ASN A 103 15.02 26.51 -12.86
CA ASN A 103 14.80 27.07 -11.52
C ASN A 103 13.49 26.62 -10.84
N PHE A 104 12.47 26.29 -11.64
CA PHE A 104 11.15 25.88 -11.17
C PHE A 104 10.90 24.38 -11.32
N PHE A 105 11.97 23.59 -11.50
CA PHE A 105 11.82 22.15 -11.61
C PHE A 105 11.20 21.57 -10.33
N HIS A 106 10.11 20.82 -10.48
CA HIS A 106 9.45 20.13 -9.38
C HIS A 106 9.36 18.63 -9.68
N PRO A 107 10.14 17.77 -8.99
CA PRO A 107 10.27 16.36 -9.32
C PRO A 107 8.95 15.59 -9.27
N GLN A 108 8.05 15.91 -8.34
CA GLN A 108 6.73 15.26 -8.29
C GLN A 108 5.79 15.70 -9.43
N LYS A 109 5.69 17.00 -9.69
CA LYS A 109 4.67 17.61 -10.57
C LYS A 109 5.04 17.49 -12.06
N GLN A 110 6.32 17.43 -12.36
CA GLN A 110 6.83 17.25 -13.73
C GLN A 110 7.23 15.80 -14.04
N CYS A 111 6.99 14.87 -13.10
CA CYS A 111 7.12 13.45 -13.38
C CYS A 111 5.85 12.97 -14.08
N ASP A 112 6.02 12.48 -15.31
CA ASP A 112 4.93 12.04 -16.18
C ASP A 112 4.33 10.71 -15.68
N TYR A 113 5.22 9.75 -15.39
CA TYR A 113 4.85 8.41 -14.99
C TYR A 113 5.80 7.85 -13.94
N ARG A 114 5.34 6.84 -13.23
CA ARG A 114 6.13 6.04 -12.30
C ARG A 114 5.97 4.57 -12.70
N THR A 115 7.08 3.87 -12.82
CA THR A 115 7.10 2.41 -12.95
C THR A 115 7.48 1.80 -11.62
N TYR A 116 6.66 0.88 -11.16
CA TYR A 116 6.94 0.02 -10.02
C TYR A 116 7.01 -1.42 -10.48
N SER A 117 7.75 -2.23 -9.73
CA SER A 117 7.69 -3.68 -9.81
C SER A 117 7.25 -4.26 -8.46
N TYR A 118 6.58 -5.40 -8.52
CA TYR A 118 6.22 -6.22 -7.38
C TYR A 118 6.75 -7.63 -7.61
N THR A 119 7.75 -8.05 -6.83
CA THR A 119 8.34 -9.38 -6.93
C THR A 119 7.75 -10.30 -5.87
N CYS A 120 7.30 -11.49 -6.27
CA CYS A 120 6.76 -12.49 -5.36
C CYS A 120 6.98 -13.92 -5.87
N PRO A 121 6.93 -14.93 -4.99
CA PRO A 121 6.93 -16.33 -5.39
C PRO A 121 5.72 -16.67 -6.25
N THR A 122 5.86 -17.54 -7.23
CA THR A 122 4.77 -17.89 -8.15
C THR A 122 3.63 -18.68 -7.50
N PHE A 123 3.89 -19.36 -6.38
CA PHE A 123 2.85 -20.10 -5.63
C PHE A 123 1.68 -19.23 -5.18
N VAL A 124 1.81 -17.89 -5.20
CA VAL A 124 0.69 -16.98 -4.95
C VAL A 124 -0.44 -17.20 -5.96
N PHE A 125 -0.13 -17.67 -7.16
CA PHE A 125 -1.07 -17.97 -8.23
C PHE A 125 -1.52 -19.44 -8.29
N ALA A 126 -1.12 -20.27 -7.32
CA ALA A 126 -1.58 -21.65 -7.24
C ALA A 126 -3.12 -21.69 -7.04
N LYS A 127 -3.80 -22.42 -7.93
CA LYS A 127 -5.25 -22.64 -7.86
C LYS A 127 -5.62 -23.52 -6.67
N PRO A 128 -6.90 -23.57 -6.24
CA PRO A 128 -7.31 -24.36 -5.08
C PRO A 128 -6.97 -25.86 -5.16
N THR A 129 -6.80 -26.41 -6.36
CA THR A 129 -6.44 -27.80 -6.62
C THR A 129 -4.93 -28.07 -6.59
N GLU A 130 -4.10 -27.03 -6.47
CA GLU A 130 -2.64 -27.09 -6.55
C GLU A 130 -1.99 -26.86 -5.19
N LEU A 131 -0.83 -27.48 -4.97
CA LEU A 131 -0.08 -27.29 -3.73
C LEU A 131 0.58 -25.91 -3.71
N THR A 132 0.30 -25.13 -2.66
CA THR A 132 0.91 -23.81 -2.43
C THR A 132 2.20 -23.96 -1.63
N ASN A 133 3.33 -24.20 -2.29
CA ASN A 133 4.64 -24.32 -1.67
C ASN A 133 5.77 -23.92 -2.65
N GLY A 134 7.03 -23.96 -2.21
CA GLY A 134 8.19 -23.58 -3.02
C GLY A 134 8.42 -24.42 -4.28
N SER A 135 7.84 -25.62 -4.36
CA SER A 135 7.94 -26.49 -5.54
C SER A 135 6.96 -26.14 -6.66
N PHE A 136 5.98 -25.27 -6.39
CA PHE A 136 5.03 -24.80 -7.40
C PHE A 136 5.74 -24.13 -8.57
N ARG A 137 5.26 -24.39 -9.80
CA ARG A 137 5.72 -23.74 -11.02
C ARG A 137 4.52 -23.22 -11.79
N ILE A 138 4.53 -21.93 -12.12
CA ILE A 138 3.45 -21.31 -12.87
C ILE A 138 3.47 -21.82 -14.31
N THR A 139 2.32 -22.25 -14.79
CA THR A 139 2.15 -22.64 -16.19
C THR A 139 2.03 -21.40 -17.08
N LYS A 140 2.32 -21.55 -18.38
CA LYS A 140 2.16 -20.44 -19.33
C LYS A 140 0.71 -20.00 -19.44
N GLU A 141 -0.22 -20.93 -19.28
CA GLU A 141 -1.65 -20.71 -19.29
C GLU A 141 -2.07 -19.83 -18.11
N THR A 142 -1.62 -20.17 -16.89
CA THR A 142 -1.90 -19.36 -15.69
C THR A 142 -1.21 -17.99 -15.78
N LEU A 143 0.00 -17.91 -16.32
CA LEU A 143 0.69 -16.62 -16.54
C LEU A 143 -0.05 -15.73 -17.55
N ALA A 144 -0.61 -16.32 -18.61
CA ALA A 144 -1.46 -15.61 -19.57
C ALA A 144 -2.75 -15.12 -18.90
N GLU A 145 -3.39 -15.96 -18.09
CA GLU A 145 -4.57 -15.60 -17.30
C GLU A 145 -4.27 -14.42 -16.35
N VAL A 146 -3.14 -14.46 -15.62
CA VAL A 146 -2.67 -13.34 -14.78
C VAL A 146 -2.58 -12.05 -15.59
N ASN A 147 -1.95 -12.10 -16.77
CA ASN A 147 -1.82 -10.92 -17.64
C ASN A 147 -3.17 -10.42 -18.17
N ASP A 148 -4.11 -11.30 -18.49
CA ASP A 148 -5.47 -10.93 -18.89
C ASP A 148 -6.21 -10.22 -17.75
N ILE A 149 -6.05 -10.68 -16.50
CA ILE A 149 -6.63 -10.02 -15.32
C ILE A 149 -5.97 -8.66 -15.07
N LEU A 150 -4.64 -8.56 -15.16
CA LEU A 150 -3.90 -7.30 -15.00
C LEU A 150 -4.33 -6.26 -16.04
N SER A 151 -4.68 -6.70 -17.26
CA SER A 151 -5.09 -5.81 -18.36
C SER A 151 -6.35 -4.97 -18.04
N ILE A 152 -7.24 -5.46 -17.16
CA ILE A 152 -8.49 -4.77 -16.77
C ILE A 152 -8.20 -3.41 -16.12
N TYR A 153 -7.06 -3.28 -15.43
CA TYR A 153 -6.66 -2.05 -14.75
C TYR A 153 -6.17 -0.95 -15.70
N ARG A 154 -5.88 -1.27 -16.97
CA ARG A 154 -5.41 -0.28 -17.94
C ARG A 154 -6.48 0.79 -18.18
N GLY A 155 -6.04 2.02 -18.39
CA GLY A 155 -6.94 3.16 -18.55
C GLY A 155 -7.15 3.93 -17.25
N THR A 156 -8.18 4.78 -17.25
CA THR A 156 -8.54 5.63 -16.10
C THR A 156 -9.69 4.99 -15.35
N HIS A 157 -9.48 4.72 -14.07
CA HIS A 157 -10.49 4.15 -13.17
C HIS A 157 -10.51 4.88 -11.83
N ASN A 158 -11.60 4.72 -11.09
CA ASN A 158 -11.70 5.20 -9.72
C ASN A 158 -11.12 4.17 -8.73
N PHE A 159 -9.96 4.47 -8.16
CA PHE A 159 -9.24 3.56 -7.26
C PHE A 159 -9.58 3.77 -5.77
N PHE A 160 -10.75 4.30 -5.43
CA PHE A 160 -11.11 4.58 -4.02
C PHE A 160 -11.08 3.33 -3.11
N ASN A 161 -11.50 2.15 -3.61
CA ASN A 161 -11.38 0.87 -2.90
C ASN A 161 -9.92 0.40 -2.71
N TYR A 162 -9.01 0.90 -3.55
CA TYR A 162 -7.58 0.58 -3.54
C TYR A 162 -6.76 1.49 -2.62
N THR A 163 -7.42 2.29 -1.79
CA THR A 163 -6.80 3.09 -0.74
C THR A 163 -7.68 3.08 0.51
N ALA A 164 -7.15 3.51 1.64
CA ALA A 164 -7.94 3.69 2.85
C ALA A 164 -8.53 5.11 2.91
N LYS A 165 -9.64 5.28 3.64
CA LYS A 165 -10.20 6.59 4.05
C LYS A 165 -10.50 7.55 2.90
N ARG A 166 -10.96 7.04 1.76
CA ARG A 166 -11.43 7.87 0.65
C ARG A 166 -12.85 7.51 0.25
N ALA A 167 -13.65 8.55 0.05
CA ALA A 167 -14.99 8.39 -0.48
C ALA A 167 -14.95 8.15 -1.99
N TYR A 168 -16.02 7.56 -2.53
CA TYR A 168 -16.14 7.26 -3.95
C TYR A 168 -16.10 8.52 -4.82
N ASP A 169 -16.71 9.61 -4.37
CA ASP A 169 -16.80 10.90 -5.06
C ASP A 169 -15.49 11.72 -5.02
N ASP A 170 -14.49 11.30 -4.25
CA ASP A 170 -13.16 11.93 -4.26
C ASP A 170 -12.49 11.70 -5.62
N MET A 171 -12.57 12.71 -6.49
CA MET A 171 -11.93 12.72 -7.81
C MET A 171 -10.43 12.47 -7.75
N SER A 172 -9.78 12.76 -6.62
CA SER A 172 -8.36 12.48 -6.43
C SER A 172 -8.07 10.99 -6.22
N SER A 173 -9.06 10.09 -6.32
CA SER A 173 -8.88 8.64 -6.43
C SER A 173 -8.86 8.14 -7.89
N ASN A 174 -9.20 8.99 -8.86
CA ASN A 174 -9.07 8.64 -10.28
C ASN A 174 -7.60 8.57 -10.68
N ARG A 175 -7.18 7.43 -11.21
CA ARG A 175 -5.79 7.21 -11.63
C ARG A 175 -5.75 6.56 -13.01
N TYR A 176 -4.70 6.90 -13.74
CA TYR A 176 -4.43 6.39 -15.07
C TYR A 176 -3.29 5.37 -15.04
N ILE A 177 -3.58 4.15 -15.43
CA ILE A 177 -2.61 3.06 -15.59
C ILE A 177 -2.29 2.90 -17.08
N VAL A 178 -1.01 3.01 -17.40
CA VAL A 178 -0.48 2.88 -18.77
C VAL A 178 -0.29 1.41 -19.13
N SER A 179 0.37 0.66 -18.25
CA SER A 179 0.60 -0.78 -18.42
C SER A 179 0.64 -1.48 -17.08
N PHE A 180 0.22 -2.74 -17.08
CA PHE A 180 0.31 -3.64 -15.93
C PHE A 180 0.47 -5.06 -16.48
N GLU A 181 1.58 -5.71 -16.17
CA GLU A 181 1.98 -6.98 -16.78
C GLU A 181 2.84 -7.82 -15.83
N CYS A 182 2.72 -9.13 -15.91
CA CYS A 182 3.56 -10.09 -15.19
C CYS A 182 4.63 -10.62 -16.14
N LYS A 183 5.91 -10.51 -15.74
CA LYS A 183 7.06 -11.00 -16.50
C LYS A 183 7.20 -12.52 -16.39
N GLU A 184 8.02 -13.09 -17.27
CA GLU A 184 8.39 -14.50 -17.22
C GLU A 184 8.98 -14.87 -15.85
N PRO A 185 8.67 -16.08 -15.34
CA PRO A 185 9.21 -16.55 -14.08
C PRO A 185 10.71 -16.79 -14.16
N PHE A 186 11.37 -16.73 -13.00
CA PHE A 186 12.76 -17.10 -12.82
C PHE A 186 12.95 -17.88 -11.53
N LEU A 187 13.98 -18.73 -11.50
CA LEU A 187 14.34 -19.51 -10.31
C LEU A 187 15.33 -18.76 -9.45
N PHE A 188 15.16 -18.86 -8.13
CA PHE A 188 16.12 -18.41 -7.14
C PHE A 188 16.36 -19.51 -6.09
N ARG A 189 17.63 -19.78 -5.79
CA ARG A 189 18.03 -20.84 -4.86
C ARG A 189 17.75 -20.43 -3.42
N ASP A 190 16.96 -21.23 -2.72
CA ASP A 190 16.87 -21.19 -1.27
C ASP A 190 18.00 -22.02 -0.67
N GLU A 191 19.07 -21.35 -0.26
CA GLU A 191 20.25 -21.98 0.35
C GLU A 191 19.93 -22.66 1.69
N PHE A 192 18.89 -22.21 2.40
CA PHE A 192 18.53 -22.77 3.70
C PHE A 192 17.73 -24.07 3.57
N ARG A 193 16.73 -24.08 2.68
CA ARG A 193 15.91 -25.28 2.40
C ARG A 193 16.53 -26.19 1.34
N ASN A 194 17.59 -25.74 0.67
CA ASN A 194 18.27 -26.44 -0.41
C ASN A 194 17.31 -26.79 -1.57
N GLU A 195 16.41 -25.87 -1.91
CA GLU A 195 15.43 -25.99 -3.00
C GLU A 195 15.42 -24.75 -3.90
N ASP A 196 14.91 -24.89 -5.13
CA ASP A 196 14.72 -23.75 -6.02
C ASP A 196 13.28 -23.26 -5.88
N VAL A 197 13.11 -21.97 -5.63
CA VAL A 197 11.79 -21.33 -5.57
C VAL A 197 11.64 -20.44 -6.80
N GLU A 198 10.48 -20.54 -7.44
CA GLU A 198 10.17 -19.75 -8.62
C GLU A 198 9.52 -18.42 -8.21
N PHE A 199 10.01 -17.33 -8.80
CA PHE A 199 9.53 -15.97 -8.60
C PHE A 199 9.09 -15.35 -9.91
N VAL A 200 8.21 -14.37 -9.81
CA VAL A 200 7.80 -13.50 -10.92
C VAL A 200 7.88 -12.05 -10.51
N GLN A 201 8.00 -11.18 -11.52
CA GLN A 201 7.96 -9.75 -11.35
C GLN A 201 6.75 -9.16 -12.07
N ILE A 202 5.86 -8.54 -11.31
CA ILE A 202 4.70 -7.80 -11.85
C ILE A 202 5.10 -6.34 -12.00
N VAL A 203 5.06 -5.81 -13.22
CA VAL A 203 5.49 -4.44 -13.55
C VAL A 203 4.27 -3.58 -13.87
N ILE A 204 4.17 -2.44 -13.21
CA ILE A 204 3.10 -1.46 -13.41
C ILE A 204 3.67 -0.09 -13.76
N LYS A 205 3.16 0.53 -14.83
CA LYS A 205 3.42 1.93 -15.19
C LYS A 205 2.13 2.72 -15.08
N GLY A 206 2.14 3.78 -14.30
CA GLY A 206 0.99 4.67 -14.11
C GLY A 206 1.42 6.12 -13.95
N GLN A 207 0.48 7.04 -14.15
CA GLN A 207 0.76 8.48 -14.01
C GLN A 207 1.05 8.85 -12.55
N SER A 208 0.21 8.37 -11.64
CA SER A 208 0.39 8.51 -10.20
C SER A 208 -0.30 7.36 -9.48
N PHE A 209 -0.01 7.20 -8.19
CA PHE A 209 -0.62 6.16 -7.36
C PHE A 209 -1.10 6.76 -6.03
N VAL A 210 -2.26 6.33 -5.55
CA VAL A 210 -2.71 6.59 -4.17
C VAL A 210 -2.02 5.63 -3.19
N LEU A 211 -2.12 5.94 -1.89
CA LEU A 211 -1.57 5.11 -0.82
C LEU A 211 -2.08 3.67 -0.95
N HIS A 212 -1.17 2.69 -0.84
CA HIS A 212 -1.43 1.25 -0.94
C HIS A 212 -1.99 0.72 -2.27
N GLN A 213 -2.22 1.58 -3.28
CA GLN A 213 -2.91 1.20 -4.52
C GLN A 213 -2.33 -0.05 -5.17
N ILE A 214 -1.02 -0.06 -5.43
CA ILE A 214 -0.36 -1.15 -6.15
C ILE A 214 -0.48 -2.48 -5.38
N ARG A 215 -0.28 -2.44 -4.06
CA ARG A 215 -0.36 -3.63 -3.20
C ARG A 215 -1.78 -4.20 -3.15
N LYS A 216 -2.79 -3.34 -3.13
CA LYS A 216 -4.20 -3.75 -3.23
C LYS A 216 -4.57 -4.28 -4.62
N MET A 217 -4.03 -3.69 -5.68
CA MET A 217 -4.20 -4.19 -7.05
C MET A 217 -3.60 -5.60 -7.21
N VAL A 218 -2.37 -5.80 -6.75
CA VAL A 218 -1.72 -7.12 -6.74
C VAL A 218 -2.51 -8.11 -5.88
N GLY A 219 -2.96 -7.70 -4.68
CA GLY A 219 -3.76 -8.54 -3.81
C GLY A 219 -5.06 -9.02 -4.47
N MET A 220 -5.80 -8.12 -5.13
CA MET A 220 -7.02 -8.47 -5.87
C MET A 220 -6.76 -9.44 -7.03
N VAL A 221 -5.67 -9.24 -7.78
CA VAL A 221 -5.29 -10.16 -8.88
C VAL A 221 -5.03 -11.56 -8.33
N ILE A 222 -4.28 -11.66 -7.22
CA ILE A 222 -4.02 -12.94 -6.56
C ILE A 222 -5.33 -13.59 -6.12
N THR A 223 -6.24 -12.85 -5.50
CA THR A 223 -7.57 -13.36 -5.10
C THR A 223 -8.37 -13.93 -6.26
N VAL A 224 -8.37 -13.25 -7.41
CA VAL A 224 -9.11 -13.71 -8.60
C VAL A 224 -8.48 -14.97 -9.20
N ILE A 225 -7.16 -15.03 -9.34
CA ILE A 225 -6.45 -16.19 -9.90
C ILE A 225 -6.56 -17.42 -9.00
N ARG A 226 -6.62 -17.21 -7.68
CA ARG A 226 -6.89 -18.28 -6.69
C ARG A 226 -8.37 -18.65 -6.58
N GLU A 227 -9.24 -18.11 -7.45
CA GLU A 227 -10.67 -18.40 -7.52
C GLU A 227 -11.46 -18.04 -6.25
N LEU A 228 -10.92 -17.14 -5.41
CA LEU A 228 -11.62 -16.61 -4.23
C LEU A 228 -12.61 -15.50 -4.60
N GLN A 229 -12.44 -14.88 -5.76
CA GLN A 229 -13.35 -13.89 -6.34
C GLN A 229 -13.43 -14.06 -7.85
N LEU A 230 -14.54 -13.60 -8.43
CA LEU A 230 -14.73 -13.58 -9.88
C LEU A 230 -13.97 -12.40 -10.51
N LYS A 231 -13.57 -12.54 -11.77
CA LYS A 231 -12.97 -11.45 -12.59
C LYS A 231 -13.80 -10.17 -12.57
N SER A 232 -15.14 -10.27 -12.53
CA SER A 232 -16.05 -9.13 -12.47
C SER A 232 -15.95 -8.32 -11.17
N ALA A 233 -15.39 -8.89 -10.09
CA ALA A 233 -15.14 -8.18 -8.85
C ALA A 233 -14.17 -7.00 -9.04
N ILE A 234 -13.23 -7.09 -9.98
CA ILE A 234 -12.32 -5.98 -10.29
C ILE A 234 -13.10 -4.80 -10.87
N GLN A 235 -14.01 -5.05 -11.81
CA GLN A 235 -14.84 -3.98 -12.40
C GLN A 235 -15.76 -3.34 -11.34
N ARG A 236 -16.44 -4.17 -10.53
CA ARG A 236 -17.27 -3.69 -9.41
C ARG A 236 -16.47 -2.87 -8.40
N SER A 237 -15.20 -3.19 -8.19
CA SER A 237 -14.35 -2.46 -7.24
C SER A 237 -14.07 -1.00 -7.66
N PHE A 238 -14.35 -0.62 -8.91
CA PHE A 238 -14.28 0.77 -9.37
C PHE A 238 -15.61 1.52 -9.24
N GLU A 239 -16.70 0.83 -8.91
CA GLU A 239 -18.04 1.39 -8.76
C GLU A 239 -18.28 1.90 -7.32
N GLY A 240 -19.48 2.42 -7.01
CA GLY A 240 -19.76 3.08 -5.74
C GLY A 240 -19.75 2.20 -4.48
N GLN A 241 -19.75 0.86 -4.62
CA GLN A 241 -19.82 -0.05 -3.48
C GLN A 241 -18.43 -0.24 -2.84
N ARG A 242 -18.37 -0.09 -1.52
CA ARG A 242 -17.14 -0.36 -0.78
C ARG A 242 -16.85 -1.85 -0.74
N MET A 243 -15.58 -2.22 -0.95
CA MET A 243 -15.11 -3.59 -0.92
C MET A 243 -13.84 -3.70 -0.08
N ASP A 244 -13.73 -4.78 0.69
CA ASP A 244 -12.49 -5.12 1.37
C ASP A 244 -11.48 -5.71 0.39
N ILE A 245 -10.57 -4.86 -0.11
CA ILE A 245 -9.52 -5.27 -1.03
C ILE A 245 -8.28 -5.70 -0.26
N PRO A 246 -7.84 -6.97 -0.38
CA PRO A 246 -6.67 -7.47 0.32
C PRO A 246 -5.41 -6.74 -0.14
N MET A 247 -4.57 -6.38 0.83
CA MET A 247 -3.34 -5.64 0.58
C MET A 247 -2.15 -6.57 0.67
N ALA A 248 -1.50 -6.85 -0.46
CA ALA A 248 -0.30 -7.69 -0.50
C ALA A 248 0.83 -7.12 0.40
N PRO A 249 1.78 -7.93 0.89
CA PRO A 249 2.93 -7.49 1.66
C PRO A 249 3.73 -6.35 1.01
N GLY A 250 4.47 -5.58 1.81
CA GLY A 250 5.28 -4.46 1.30
C GLY A 250 6.62 -4.87 0.69
N LEU A 251 7.15 -6.05 1.08
CA LEU A 251 8.51 -6.49 0.76
C LEU A 251 8.79 -6.54 -0.74
N GLY A 252 7.83 -7.02 -1.53
CA GLY A 252 7.99 -7.19 -2.98
C GLY A 252 8.00 -5.88 -3.78
N LEU A 253 7.57 -4.76 -3.20
CA LEU A 253 7.33 -3.52 -3.92
C LEU A 253 8.61 -2.68 -4.08
N LEU A 254 8.89 -2.28 -5.33
CA LEU A 254 10.05 -1.49 -5.70
C LEU A 254 9.66 -0.36 -6.66
N LEU A 255 10.07 0.88 -6.37
CA LEU A 255 10.05 1.97 -7.36
C LEU A 255 11.19 1.76 -8.37
N GLU A 256 10.84 1.33 -9.57
CA GLU A 256 11.79 1.05 -10.65
C GLU A 256 12.28 2.32 -11.33
N LYS A 257 11.36 3.19 -11.76
CA LYS A 257 11.71 4.39 -12.54
C LYS A 257 10.68 5.50 -12.41
N THR A 258 11.16 6.73 -12.26
CA THR A 258 10.39 7.95 -12.49
C THR A 258 10.68 8.48 -13.90
N HIS A 259 9.62 8.75 -14.67
CA HIS A 259 9.73 9.19 -16.07
C HIS A 259 9.53 10.70 -16.16
N TYR A 260 10.37 11.37 -16.95
CA TYR A 260 10.40 12.82 -17.16
C TYR A 260 10.41 13.17 -18.65
N ASP A 261 9.84 12.32 -19.50
CA ASP A 261 9.85 12.41 -20.96
C ASP A 261 9.38 13.80 -21.45
N SER A 262 8.31 14.34 -20.86
CA SER A 262 7.79 15.66 -21.24
C SER A 262 8.72 16.80 -20.82
N TYR A 263 9.35 16.67 -19.65
CA TYR A 263 10.34 17.64 -19.17
C TYR A 263 11.58 17.65 -20.08
N ASP A 264 12.09 16.47 -20.41
CA ASP A 264 13.27 16.30 -21.25
C ASP A 264 13.03 16.90 -22.64
N LYS A 265 11.90 16.55 -23.28
CA LYS A 265 11.52 17.11 -24.57
C LYS A 265 11.41 18.64 -24.55
N LYS A 266 10.92 19.22 -23.46
CA LYS A 266 10.79 20.68 -23.33
C LYS A 266 12.14 21.39 -23.14
N ASN A 267 13.12 20.73 -22.52
CA ASN A 267 14.35 21.36 -22.06
C ASN A 267 15.63 20.84 -22.75
N GLU A 268 15.51 19.94 -23.73
CA GLU A 268 16.59 19.28 -24.47
C GLU A 268 17.74 20.20 -24.90
N LYS A 269 17.43 21.44 -25.31
CA LYS A 269 18.43 22.42 -25.77
C LYS A 269 19.24 23.08 -24.64
N THR A 270 18.79 22.94 -23.40
CA THR A 270 19.25 23.77 -22.26
C THR A 270 19.69 22.96 -21.06
N HIS A 271 19.20 21.74 -20.91
CA HIS A 271 19.47 20.88 -19.77
C HIS A 271 19.62 19.44 -20.26
N GLU A 272 20.44 18.67 -19.57
CA GLU A 272 20.53 17.23 -19.79
C GLU A 272 19.22 16.53 -19.45
N SER A 273 19.00 15.37 -20.09
CA SER A 273 17.86 14.51 -19.80
C SER A 273 17.81 14.13 -18.32
N LEU A 274 16.61 13.94 -17.77
CA LEU A 274 16.40 13.34 -16.45
C LEU A 274 15.97 11.87 -16.55
N SER A 275 15.67 11.39 -17.76
CA SER A 275 15.24 10.02 -18.05
C SER A 275 16.36 9.09 -18.53
N ASP A 276 17.42 9.66 -19.12
CA ASP A 276 18.64 8.96 -19.59
C ASP A 276 19.89 9.51 -18.90
N TRP A 277 20.51 8.69 -18.03
CA TRP A 277 21.70 9.06 -17.26
C TRP A 277 23.02 8.56 -17.86
N GLY A 278 22.99 7.99 -19.06
CA GLY A 278 24.15 7.42 -19.73
C GLY A 278 24.55 6.05 -19.18
N GLU A 279 25.21 5.27 -20.03
CA GLU A 279 25.45 3.83 -19.82
C GLU A 279 26.15 3.49 -18.49
N ILE A 280 27.08 4.32 -18.03
CA ILE A 280 27.82 4.09 -16.79
C ILE A 280 26.89 4.14 -15.58
N ILE A 281 26.05 5.18 -15.49
CA ILE A 281 25.11 5.35 -14.39
C ILE A 281 24.01 4.28 -14.47
N GLU A 282 23.53 3.95 -15.66
CA GLU A 282 22.52 2.91 -15.84
C GLU A 282 23.01 1.54 -15.33
N LYS A 283 24.24 1.15 -15.68
CA LYS A 283 24.87 -0.09 -15.16
C LYS A 283 25.02 -0.08 -13.65
N GLU A 284 25.38 1.07 -13.07
CA GLU A 284 25.53 1.21 -11.63
C GLU A 284 24.19 1.10 -10.89
N VAL A 285 23.13 1.67 -11.46
CA VAL A 285 21.76 1.54 -10.95
C VAL A 285 21.32 0.08 -10.97
N ASP A 286 21.54 -0.62 -12.08
CA ASP A 286 21.15 -2.03 -12.22
C ASP A 286 21.93 -2.94 -11.25
N ARG A 287 23.24 -2.72 -11.12
CA ARG A 287 24.08 -3.41 -10.14
C ARG A 287 23.57 -3.19 -8.71
N THR A 288 23.41 -1.93 -8.32
CA THR A 288 22.95 -1.56 -6.98
C THR A 288 21.54 -2.11 -6.70
N LYS A 289 20.63 -2.01 -7.67
CA LYS A 289 19.29 -2.60 -7.57
C LYS A 289 19.38 -4.09 -7.26
N PHE A 290 20.19 -4.84 -7.99
CA PHE A 290 20.30 -6.27 -7.76
C PHE A 290 20.94 -6.60 -6.40
N GLU A 291 22.13 -6.06 -6.15
CA GLU A 291 22.96 -6.40 -4.98
C GLU A 291 22.32 -5.94 -3.66
N LEU A 292 21.80 -4.72 -3.62
CA LEU A 292 21.29 -4.10 -2.40
C LEU A 292 19.80 -4.39 -2.16
N ILE A 293 19.00 -4.51 -3.23
CA ILE A 293 17.53 -4.56 -3.11
C ILE A 293 16.99 -5.94 -3.49
N THR A 294 17.15 -6.36 -4.74
CA THR A 294 16.50 -7.59 -5.25
C THR A 294 16.99 -8.83 -4.51
N LYS A 295 18.30 -8.94 -4.28
CA LYS A 295 18.87 -10.10 -3.57
C LYS A 295 18.36 -10.20 -2.12
N ASP A 296 18.41 -9.12 -1.34
CA ASP A 296 17.88 -9.12 0.03
C ASP A 296 16.37 -9.36 0.06
N MET A 297 15.62 -8.83 -0.91
CA MET A 297 14.18 -9.04 -1.04
C MET A 297 13.85 -10.53 -1.20
N LEU A 298 14.51 -11.21 -2.15
CA LEU A 298 14.31 -12.64 -2.41
C LEU A 298 14.71 -13.48 -1.19
N GLN A 299 15.88 -13.21 -0.61
CA GLN A 299 16.36 -13.91 0.59
C GLN A 299 15.44 -13.70 1.80
N THR A 300 14.93 -12.47 1.99
CA THR A 300 14.01 -12.14 3.08
C THR A 300 12.68 -12.85 2.89
N GLU A 301 12.15 -12.92 1.68
CA GLU A 301 10.90 -13.65 1.41
C GLU A 301 11.07 -15.14 1.73
N LEU A 302 12.17 -15.76 1.28
CA LEU A 302 12.46 -17.16 1.57
C LEU A 302 12.60 -17.43 3.08
N LEU A 303 13.31 -16.56 3.80
CA LEU A 303 13.50 -16.69 5.24
C LEU A 303 12.19 -16.50 6.02
N THR A 304 11.44 -15.44 5.71
CA THR A 304 10.30 -15.00 6.52
C THR A 304 8.98 -15.63 6.09
N GLN A 305 8.89 -16.15 4.87
CA GLN A 305 7.69 -16.69 4.23
C GLN A 305 6.52 -15.69 4.30
N GLY A 306 6.82 -14.42 3.99
CA GLY A 306 5.88 -13.31 4.14
C GLY A 306 4.64 -13.47 3.26
N MET A 307 4.82 -13.86 2.00
CA MET A 307 3.71 -14.13 1.08
C MET A 307 2.89 -15.34 1.52
N LEU A 308 3.53 -16.42 1.97
CA LEU A 308 2.80 -17.62 2.42
C LEU A 308 1.93 -17.35 3.66
N LYS A 309 2.46 -16.61 4.63
CA LYS A 309 1.70 -16.16 5.81
C LYS A 309 0.51 -15.29 5.42
N TRP A 310 0.73 -14.33 4.53
CA TRP A 310 -0.34 -13.48 4.03
C TRP A 310 -1.41 -14.25 3.25
N LEU A 311 -1.03 -15.28 2.46
CA LEU A 311 -2.00 -16.16 1.78
C LEU A 311 -2.88 -16.94 2.77
N ALA A 312 -2.33 -17.34 3.91
CA ALA A 312 -3.11 -18.01 4.95
C ALA A 312 -4.21 -17.11 5.54
N ASP A 313 -3.96 -15.80 5.59
CA ASP A 313 -4.94 -14.80 6.04
C ASP A 313 -5.91 -14.37 4.93
N LEU A 314 -5.56 -14.61 3.66
CA LEU A 314 -6.33 -14.12 2.50
C LEU A 314 -7.78 -14.61 2.49
N VAL A 315 -8.02 -15.83 2.97
CA VAL A 315 -9.36 -16.45 3.02
C VAL A 315 -10.31 -15.78 4.01
N ASN A 316 -9.80 -14.93 4.91
CA ASN A 316 -10.61 -14.22 5.90
C ASN A 316 -11.18 -12.89 5.37
N HIS A 317 -10.81 -12.46 4.17
CA HIS A 317 -11.35 -11.24 3.56
C HIS A 317 -12.80 -11.43 3.10
N ASP A 318 -13.67 -10.48 3.48
CA ASP A 318 -15.06 -10.44 3.03
C ASP A 318 -15.26 -9.28 2.04
N PHE A 319 -15.37 -9.64 0.76
CA PHE A 319 -15.50 -8.70 -0.35
C PHE A 319 -16.88 -8.05 -0.46
N THR A 320 -17.84 -8.44 0.39
CA THR A 320 -19.22 -7.96 0.37
C THR A 320 -19.51 -6.91 1.44
N VAL A 321 -18.61 -6.77 2.42
CA VAL A 321 -18.76 -5.80 3.52
C VAL A 321 -17.93 -4.55 3.28
N ASN A 322 -18.39 -3.46 3.87
CA ASN A 322 -17.59 -2.27 4.01
C ASN A 322 -16.60 -2.48 5.19
N PRO A 323 -15.27 -2.56 4.95
CA PRO A 323 -14.29 -2.77 6.02
C PRO A 323 -14.20 -1.57 6.99
N GLU A 324 -14.78 -0.42 6.63
CA GLU A 324 -14.87 0.77 7.48
C GLU A 324 -16.22 0.90 8.20
N ALA A 325 -17.16 -0.02 7.99
CA ALA A 325 -18.40 -0.04 8.75
C ALA A 325 -18.14 -0.52 10.19
N GLU A 326 -18.84 0.07 11.16
CA GLU A 326 -18.87 -0.49 12.52
C GLU A 326 -19.38 -1.93 12.43
N ALA A 327 -18.65 -2.86 13.07
CA ALA A 327 -19.06 -4.25 13.11
C ALA A 327 -20.51 -4.32 13.63
N PRO A 328 -21.46 -4.89 12.87
CA PRO A 328 -22.79 -5.08 13.42
C PRO A 328 -22.65 -5.94 14.67
N GLU A 329 -23.34 -5.58 15.75
CA GLU A 329 -23.39 -6.43 16.95
C GLU A 329 -23.75 -7.85 16.51
N THR A 330 -22.84 -8.80 16.72
CA THR A 330 -23.09 -10.21 16.42
C THR A 330 -24.19 -10.70 17.36
N LYS A 331 -25.44 -10.61 16.89
CA LYS A 331 -26.60 -11.17 17.56
C LYS A 331 -26.57 -12.68 17.40
N THR A 332 -25.85 -13.35 18.29
CA THR A 332 -25.97 -14.79 18.51
C THR A 332 -27.39 -15.16 18.92
N PHE A 333 -27.78 -16.42 18.68
CA PHE A 333 -29.06 -16.97 19.13
C PHE A 333 -29.30 -16.72 20.63
N VAL A 334 -28.23 -16.79 21.43
CA VAL A 334 -28.24 -16.52 22.88
C VAL A 334 -28.53 -15.06 23.17
N THR A 335 -27.86 -14.12 22.49
CA THR A 335 -28.12 -12.68 22.67
C THR A 335 -29.50 -12.27 22.18
N MET A 336 -30.04 -12.93 21.14
CA MET A 336 -31.42 -12.72 20.71
C MET A 336 -32.44 -13.26 21.73
N ALA A 337 -32.21 -14.48 22.24
CA ALA A 337 -33.06 -15.07 23.28
C ALA A 337 -33.05 -14.24 24.56
N ALA A 338 -31.88 -13.74 24.98
CA ALA A 338 -31.73 -12.86 26.14
C ALA A 338 -32.46 -11.51 25.93
N ALA A 339 -32.38 -10.92 24.73
CA ALA A 339 -33.09 -9.68 24.41
C ALA A 339 -34.62 -9.88 24.41
N CYS A 340 -35.12 -11.00 23.87
CA CYS A 340 -36.54 -11.36 23.93
C CYS A 340 -37.00 -11.59 25.38
N ALA A 341 -36.21 -12.30 26.20
CA ALA A 341 -36.52 -12.54 27.60
C ALA A 341 -36.54 -11.23 28.43
N ALA A 342 -35.57 -10.33 28.20
CA ALA A 342 -35.52 -9.03 28.86
C ALA A 342 -36.69 -8.12 28.46
N LYS A 343 -37.13 -8.21 27.20
CA LYS A 343 -38.32 -7.50 26.71
C LYS A 343 -39.60 -8.04 27.37
N ALA A 344 -39.76 -9.36 27.44
CA ALA A 344 -40.90 -9.99 28.10
C ALA A 344 -40.95 -9.67 29.61
N ALA A 345 -39.79 -9.61 30.28
CA ALA A 345 -39.71 -9.23 31.70
C ALA A 345 -40.14 -7.76 31.93
N LYS A 346 -39.71 -6.84 31.06
CA LYS A 346 -40.14 -5.43 31.12
C LYS A 346 -41.62 -5.25 30.83
N GLU A 347 -42.19 -6.05 29.92
CA GLU A 347 -43.62 -6.04 29.63
C GLU A 347 -44.44 -6.60 30.79
N GLN A 348 -43.89 -7.51 31.60
CA GLN A 348 -44.50 -7.99 32.85
C GLN A 348 -44.43 -6.98 34.00
N GLU A 349 -43.32 -6.24 34.13
CA GLU A 349 -43.18 -5.18 35.15
C GLU A 349 -44.07 -3.95 34.90
N GLN A 350 -44.54 -3.75 33.66
CA GLN A 350 -45.42 -2.64 33.29
C GLN A 350 -46.91 -3.01 33.28
N ALA A 351 -47.26 -4.24 33.67
CA ALA A 351 -48.67 -4.63 33.81
C ALA A 351 -49.27 -3.94 35.05
N PRO A 352 -50.39 -3.19 34.93
CA PRO A 352 -50.99 -2.52 36.08
C PRO A 352 -51.55 -3.54 37.09
N GLU A 353 -51.24 -3.36 38.37
CA GLU A 353 -51.82 -4.14 39.47
C GLU A 353 -53.34 -4.01 39.50
N ALA A 354 -54.03 -5.14 39.58
CA ALA A 354 -55.48 -5.21 39.73
C ALA A 354 -55.88 -4.66 41.11
N PRO A 355 -57.00 -3.91 41.24
CA PRO A 355 -57.37 -3.30 42.52
C PRO A 355 -57.77 -4.37 43.54
N GLU A 356 -57.20 -4.26 44.74
CA GLU A 356 -57.48 -5.14 45.89
C GLU A 356 -58.95 -5.04 46.32
N ALA A 357 -59.55 -6.21 46.56
CA ALA A 357 -60.91 -6.33 47.08
C ALA A 357 -60.89 -6.19 48.62
N GLU A 358 -61.67 -5.24 49.15
CA GLU A 358 -61.91 -5.11 50.60
C GLU A 358 -62.72 -6.30 51.14
N GLU A 359 -62.10 -7.13 51.97
CA GLU A 359 -62.76 -8.09 52.84
C GLU A 359 -63.27 -7.39 54.12
N ASN A 360 -64.59 -7.38 54.33
CA ASN A 360 -65.18 -7.13 55.64
C ASN A 360 -65.93 -8.38 56.14
N ALA A 361 -65.53 -8.83 57.32
CA ALA A 361 -65.95 -10.05 58.00
C ALA A 361 -67.43 -10.02 58.48
N PRO A 362 -68.06 -11.18 58.72
CA PRO A 362 -69.46 -11.25 59.13
C PRO A 362 -69.61 -11.41 60.65
N GLU A 363 -70.52 -10.66 61.29
CA GLU A 363 -71.08 -11.00 62.60
C GLU A 363 -72.61 -10.78 62.66
N THR A 364 -73.30 -11.93 62.65
CA THR A 364 -74.55 -12.32 63.31
C THR A 364 -75.63 -11.30 63.77
N SER A 365 -76.83 -11.50 63.21
CA SER A 365 -78.12 -11.74 63.91
C SER A 365 -78.71 -10.65 64.82
N LYS A 366 -79.81 -10.00 64.35
CA LYS A 366 -81.17 -10.05 64.93
C LYS A 366 -82.10 -8.99 64.28
N ASP A 367 -83.17 -9.45 63.64
CA ASP A 367 -84.43 -8.69 63.46
C ASP A 367 -85.06 -8.39 64.84
N PRO A 368 -85.75 -7.24 65.05
CA PRO A 368 -87.15 -7.13 64.60
C PRO A 368 -87.68 -5.72 64.20
N ILE A 369 -88.65 -5.74 63.28
CA ILE A 369 -89.98 -5.06 63.27
C ILE A 369 -90.09 -3.53 63.55
N ALA A 370 -90.81 -2.86 62.63
CA ALA A 370 -91.76 -1.71 62.76
C ALA A 370 -91.37 -0.50 61.88
N ALA A 371 -92.07 -0.19 60.78
CA ALA A 371 -93.34 0.56 60.70
C ALA A 371 -93.28 1.98 61.28
N ALA A 372 -93.21 3.01 60.42
CA ALA A 372 -94.13 4.16 60.37
C ALA A 372 -93.55 5.34 59.55
N LEU A 373 -94.39 5.82 58.62
CA LEU A 373 -94.49 7.14 57.96
C LEU A 373 -93.39 7.61 57.00
#